data_AF-A0A5C5XFB2-F1
#
_entry.id   AF-A0A5C5XFB2-F1
#
_cell.length_a   1.000
_cell.length_b   1.000
_cell.length_c   1.000
_cell.angle_alpha   90.00
_cell.angle_beta   90.00
_cell.angle_gamma   90.00
#
_symmetry.space_group_name_H-M   'P 1'
#
loop_
_entity.id
_entity.type
_entity.pdbx_description
1 polymer ?
#
loop_
_entity_poly.entity_id
_entity_poly.type
_entity_poly.pdbx_seq_one_letter_code
_entity_poly.pdbx_strand_id
1 'polypeptide(L)'
;MTEQEKDQILKLFKECIVANPDLEFGPIIEDDSCEYKGIWIQVAGYQAYLGASYQAAMLTAQLSDWWIPSRDGNLLDDDREWFETRAMIGNDWEQQELRMFKQERRTRLALNIGLATRGDLKDEREN
;
A
#
# COMPACT_ATOMS: atom_id res chain seq x y z
N MET A 1 16.97 4.58 -2.27
CA MET A 1 16.67 3.42 -3.13
C MET A 1 17.19 3.68 -4.54
N THR A 2 17.53 2.65 -5.30
CA THR A 2 17.96 2.76 -6.71
C THR A 2 16.76 2.86 -7.66
N GLU A 3 16.96 3.37 -8.88
CA GLU A 3 15.90 3.40 -9.90
C GLU A 3 15.43 2.00 -10.30
N GLN A 4 16.34 1.01 -10.32
CA GLN A 4 15.99 -0.38 -10.59
C GLN A 4 15.02 -0.96 -9.55
N GLU A 5 15.23 -0.64 -8.26
CA GLU A 5 14.33 -1.05 -7.17
C GLU A 5 12.96 -0.37 -7.28
N LYS A 6 12.93 0.92 -7.63
CA LYS A 6 11.67 1.65 -7.89
C LYS A 6 10.88 1.02 -9.04
N ASP A 7 11.55 0.70 -10.13
CA ASP A 7 10.94 0.03 -11.29
C ASP A 7 10.40 -1.35 -10.93
N GLN A 8 11.10 -2.10 -10.07
CA GLN A 8 10.66 -3.41 -9.58
C GLN A 8 9.38 -3.29 -8.74
N ILE A 9 9.32 -2.34 -7.79
CA ILE A 9 8.11 -2.09 -7.00
C ILE A 9 6.96 -1.70 -7.92
N LEU A 10 7.17 -0.72 -8.81
CA LEU A 10 6.12 -0.23 -9.71
C LEU A 10 5.59 -1.34 -10.62
N LYS A 11 6.48 -2.16 -11.17
CA LYS A 11 6.11 -3.29 -12.01
C LYS A 11 5.26 -4.28 -11.22
N LEU A 12 5.71 -4.70 -10.04
CA LEU A 12 4.99 -5.64 -9.20
C LEU A 12 3.62 -5.10 -8.78
N PHE A 13 3.57 -3.82 -8.41
CA PHE A 13 2.34 -3.12 -8.04
C PHE A 13 1.31 -3.16 -9.18
N LYS A 14 1.75 -2.87 -10.42
CA LYS A 14 0.89 -2.94 -11.61
C LYS A 14 0.47 -4.36 -11.94
N GLU A 15 1.36 -5.35 -11.81
CA GLU A 15 1.06 -6.75 -12.09
C GLU A 15 0.03 -7.34 -11.11
N CYS A 16 0.04 -6.90 -9.86
CA CYS A 16 -0.92 -7.34 -8.84
C CYS A 16 -2.28 -6.62 -8.94
N ILE A 17 -2.33 -5.48 -9.64
CA ILE A 17 -3.55 -4.70 -9.87
C ILE A 17 -4.09 -4.97 -11.28
N VAL A 18 -4.88 -6.04 -11.42
CA VAL A 18 -5.32 -6.55 -12.75
C VAL A 18 -6.70 -6.02 -13.18
N ALA A 19 -7.34 -5.15 -12.41
CA ALA A 19 -8.77 -4.88 -12.61
C ALA A 19 -9.11 -3.72 -13.56
N ASN A 20 -8.26 -2.68 -13.67
CA ASN A 20 -8.56 -1.51 -14.49
C ASN A 20 -7.33 -1.04 -15.31
N PRO A 21 -7.35 -1.19 -16.65
CA PRO A 21 -6.25 -0.75 -17.51
C PRO A 21 -6.10 0.77 -17.61
N ASP A 22 -7.14 1.53 -17.23
CA ASP A 22 -7.15 2.99 -17.24
C ASP A 22 -6.71 3.59 -15.90
N LEU A 23 -6.32 2.76 -14.92
CA LEU A 23 -5.85 3.23 -13.63
C LEU A 23 -4.51 3.95 -13.78
N GLU A 24 -4.47 5.23 -13.43
CA GLU A 24 -3.25 6.02 -13.49
C GLU A 24 -2.33 5.70 -12.29
N PHE A 25 -1.05 5.53 -12.58
CA PHE A 25 0.00 5.34 -11.58
C PHE A 25 1.08 6.41 -11.74
N GLY A 26 1.42 7.08 -10.66
CA GLY A 26 2.58 7.97 -10.58
C GLY A 26 3.87 7.21 -10.29
N PRO A 27 5.00 7.94 -10.17
CA PRO A 27 6.29 7.36 -9.84
C PRO A 27 6.34 6.84 -8.39
N ILE A 28 7.29 5.95 -8.12
CA ILE A 28 7.69 5.63 -6.74
C ILE A 28 8.56 6.76 -6.20
N ILE A 29 8.17 7.32 -5.06
CA ILE A 29 8.84 8.44 -4.42
C ILE A 29 9.34 8.00 -3.04
N GLU A 30 10.61 8.29 -2.75
CA GLU A 30 11.12 8.30 -1.38
C GLU A 30 10.88 9.70 -0.84
N ASP A 31 9.93 9.84 0.08
CA ASP A 31 9.60 11.13 0.66
C ASP A 31 10.16 11.20 2.08
N ASP A 32 11.24 11.97 2.23
CA ASP A 32 11.84 12.33 3.53
C ASP A 32 11.26 13.64 4.11
N SER A 33 10.37 14.31 3.36
CA SER A 33 9.85 15.65 3.65
C SER A 33 8.41 15.68 4.18
N CYS A 34 7.64 14.62 3.94
CA CYS A 34 6.34 14.44 4.55
C CYS A 34 6.44 14.12 6.04
N GLU A 35 5.33 14.27 6.77
CA GLU A 35 5.21 13.89 8.18
C GLU A 35 5.61 12.40 8.42
N TYR A 36 5.60 11.58 7.37
CA TYR A 36 5.81 10.15 7.43
C TYR A 36 6.85 9.64 6.40
N LYS A 37 8.12 9.66 6.79
CA LYS A 37 9.21 9.08 5.98
C LYS A 37 8.86 7.69 5.43
N GLY A 38 9.01 7.50 4.12
CA GLY A 38 8.90 6.19 3.49
C GLY A 38 8.77 6.21 1.98
N ILE A 39 8.29 5.08 1.43
CA ILE A 39 8.12 4.80 0.01
C ILE A 39 6.65 4.96 -0.35
N TRP A 40 6.39 5.81 -1.34
CA TRP A 40 5.07 6.24 -1.76
C TRP A 40 4.84 6.01 -3.25
N ILE A 41 3.58 5.86 -3.62
CA ILE A 41 3.13 5.81 -5.02
C ILE A 41 1.84 6.62 -5.16
N GLN A 42 1.65 7.28 -6.30
CA GLN A 42 0.35 7.87 -6.64
C GLN A 42 -0.50 6.84 -7.41
N VAL A 43 -1.74 6.61 -6.99
CA VAL A 43 -2.67 5.65 -7.62
C VAL A 43 -4.04 6.30 -7.74
N ALA A 44 -4.54 6.45 -8.95
CA ALA A 44 -5.83 7.10 -9.23
C ALA A 44 -5.99 8.47 -8.54
N GLY A 45 -4.91 9.27 -8.54
CA GLY A 45 -4.88 10.57 -7.88
C GLY A 45 -4.62 10.55 -6.37
N TYR A 46 -4.62 9.39 -5.72
CA TYR A 46 -4.36 9.26 -4.28
C TYR A 46 -2.91 8.94 -3.98
N GLN A 47 -2.40 9.46 -2.86
CA GLN A 47 -1.07 9.12 -2.35
C GLN A 47 -1.18 7.86 -1.48
N ALA A 48 -0.46 6.81 -1.85
CA ALA A 48 -0.47 5.51 -1.19
C ALA A 48 0.91 5.18 -0.61
N TYR A 49 0.94 4.81 0.67
CA TYR A 49 2.13 4.38 1.40
C TYR A 49 2.35 2.87 1.21
N LEU A 50 3.61 2.50 0.96
CA LEU A 50 4.01 1.11 0.72
C LEU A 50 4.88 0.52 1.85
N GLY A 51 5.51 1.36 2.66
CA GLY A 51 6.48 0.95 3.67
C GLY A 51 7.65 1.93 3.75
N ALA A 52 8.50 1.80 4.76
CA ALA A 52 9.72 2.58 4.91
C ALA A 52 10.95 1.89 4.31
N SER A 53 10.93 0.56 4.17
CA SER A 53 11.97 -0.21 3.48
C SER A 53 11.55 -0.74 2.11
N TYR A 54 12.55 -1.07 1.28
CA TYR A 54 12.34 -1.71 -0.02
C TYR A 54 11.55 -3.03 0.13
N GLN A 55 11.88 -3.84 1.14
CA GLN A 55 11.22 -5.12 1.41
C GLN A 55 9.75 -4.93 1.79
N ALA A 56 9.45 -3.94 2.64
CA ALA A 56 8.08 -3.60 2.99
C ALA A 56 7.30 -3.12 1.76
N ALA A 57 7.88 -2.26 0.92
CA ALA A 57 7.23 -1.78 -0.29
C ALA A 57 6.93 -2.90 -1.29
N MET A 58 7.87 -3.83 -1.48
CA MET A 58 7.68 -5.00 -2.35
C MET A 58 6.56 -5.90 -1.84
N LEU A 59 6.55 -6.24 -0.55
CA LEU A 59 5.52 -7.09 0.03
C LEU A 59 4.15 -6.40 -0.02
N THR A 60 4.09 -5.11 0.29
CA THR A 60 2.85 -4.31 0.22
C THR A 60 2.29 -4.26 -1.20
N ALA A 61 3.14 -4.05 -2.21
CA ALA A 61 2.76 -4.08 -3.61
C ALA A 61 2.21 -5.47 -4.01
N GLN A 62 2.92 -6.54 -3.63
CA GLN A 62 2.52 -7.91 -3.91
C GLN A 62 1.15 -8.26 -3.31
N LEU A 63 0.93 -7.84 -2.06
CA LEU A 63 -0.30 -8.16 -1.34
C LEU A 63 -1.46 -7.24 -1.71
N SER A 64 -1.20 -6.14 -2.41
CA SER A 64 -2.18 -5.06 -2.64
C SER A 64 -2.72 -4.42 -1.36
N ASP A 65 -1.92 -4.40 -0.29
CA ASP A 65 -2.30 -3.87 1.04
C ASP A 65 -1.63 -2.52 1.33
N TRP A 66 -1.74 -1.56 0.41
CA TRP A 66 -1.22 -0.20 0.58
C TRP A 66 -2.19 0.69 1.38
N TRP A 67 -1.62 1.69 2.05
CA TRP A 67 -2.35 2.63 2.91
C TRP A 67 -2.58 3.97 2.23
N ILE A 68 -3.78 4.52 2.28
CA ILE A 68 -4.12 5.83 1.72
C ILE A 68 -4.54 6.74 2.87
N PRO A 69 -3.72 7.74 3.28
CA PRO A 69 -4.01 8.54 4.46
C PRO A 69 -5.37 9.25 4.45
N SER A 70 -5.82 9.71 3.29
CA SER A 70 -7.13 10.36 3.14
C SER A 70 -8.32 9.41 3.34
N ARG A 71 -8.10 8.09 3.34
CA ARG A 71 -9.13 7.04 3.50
C ARG A 71 -8.98 6.28 4.81
N ASP A 72 -7.77 5.82 5.08
CA ASP A 72 -7.45 4.92 6.19
C ASP A 72 -7.15 5.70 7.48
N GLY A 73 -6.94 7.02 7.37
CA GLY A 73 -6.57 7.88 8.48
C GLY A 73 -5.06 8.15 8.55
N ASN A 74 -4.65 8.86 9.60
CA ASN A 74 -3.25 9.18 9.82
C ASN A 74 -2.45 7.89 10.01
N LEU A 75 -1.29 7.83 9.35
CA LEU A 75 -0.38 6.71 9.46
C LEU A 75 0.34 6.79 10.81
N LEU A 76 0.07 5.87 11.73
CA LEU A 76 0.68 5.86 13.07
C LEU A 76 2.01 5.10 13.08
N ASP A 77 2.78 5.26 14.15
CA ASP A 77 4.05 4.54 14.34
C ASP A 77 3.85 3.02 14.31
N ASP A 78 2.82 2.53 15.01
CA ASP A 78 2.46 1.11 15.04
C ASP A 78 2.08 0.57 13.65
N ASP A 79 1.41 1.37 12.81
CA ASP A 79 1.09 0.99 11.44
C ASP A 79 2.38 0.82 10.63
N ARG A 80 3.29 1.79 10.72
CA ARG A 80 4.58 1.74 10.01
C ARG A 80 5.42 0.55 10.47
N GLU A 81 5.52 0.35 11.78
CA GLU A 81 6.24 -0.80 12.35
C GLU A 81 5.61 -2.11 11.89
N TRP A 82 4.29 -2.17 11.74
CA TRP A 82 3.61 -3.35 11.22
C TRP A 82 3.99 -3.67 9.77
N PHE A 83 4.04 -2.66 8.89
CA PHE A 83 4.49 -2.81 7.50
C PHE A 83 5.93 -3.36 7.40
N GLU A 84 6.82 -2.91 8.28
CA GLU A 84 8.21 -3.39 8.34
C GLU A 84 8.31 -4.79 8.92
N THR A 85 7.65 -5.02 10.06
CA THR A 85 7.70 -6.28 10.80
C THR A 85 7.22 -7.45 9.96
N ARG A 86 6.11 -7.30 9.23
CA ARG A 86 5.62 -8.38 8.36
C ARG A 86 6.59 -8.71 7.21
N ALA A 87 7.27 -7.70 6.68
CA ALA A 87 8.26 -7.88 5.63
C ALA A 87 9.51 -8.60 6.16
N MET A 88 9.92 -8.30 7.39
CA MET A 88 11.02 -8.97 8.07
C MET A 88 10.72 -10.42 8.43
N ILE A 89 9.48 -10.72 8.87
CA ILE A 89 9.07 -12.09 9.21
C ILE A 89 9.01 -12.98 7.95
N GLY A 90 8.82 -12.38 6.77
CA GLY A 90 8.71 -13.12 5.51
C GLY A 90 7.49 -14.03 5.52
N ASN A 91 7.55 -15.20 4.87
CA ASN A 91 6.37 -16.03 4.57
C ASN A 91 5.48 -16.45 5.76
N ASP A 92 5.98 -16.40 7.00
CA ASP A 92 5.23 -16.81 8.20
C ASP A 92 4.46 -15.65 8.87
N TRP A 93 4.52 -14.44 8.30
CA TRP A 93 3.94 -13.24 8.89
C TRP A 93 2.44 -13.38 9.16
N GLU A 94 1.69 -14.05 8.28
CA GLU A 94 0.25 -14.24 8.44
C GLU A 94 -0.14 -15.08 9.66
N GLN A 95 0.75 -15.95 10.12
CA GLN A 95 0.53 -16.77 11.32
C GLN A 95 0.76 -15.97 12.61
N GLN A 96 1.56 -14.91 12.52
CA GLN A 96 1.96 -14.04 13.63
C GLN A 96 1.15 -12.75 13.67
N GLU A 97 0.34 -12.49 12.65
CA GLU A 97 -0.54 -11.33 12.56
C GLU A 97 -1.60 -11.36 13.66
N LEU A 98 -1.63 -10.30 14.47
CA LEU A 98 -2.66 -10.11 15.47
C LEU A 98 -4.04 -9.95 14.80
N ARG A 99 -5.08 -10.44 15.49
CA ARG A 99 -6.46 -10.42 14.97
C ARG A 99 -6.93 -9.04 14.50
N MET A 100 -6.47 -7.96 15.15
CA MET A 100 -6.79 -6.58 14.80
C MET A 100 -6.20 -6.20 13.42
N PHE A 101 -4.89 -6.36 13.24
CA PHE A 101 -4.21 -6.09 11.95
C PHE A 101 -4.78 -6.94 10.81
N LYS A 102 -5.18 -8.18 11.09
CA LYS A 102 -5.86 -9.03 10.11
C LYS A 102 -7.16 -8.44 9.60
N GLN A 103 -7.96 -7.83 10.48
CA GLN A 103 -9.22 -7.21 10.10
C GLN A 103 -9.00 -5.93 9.30
N GLU A 104 -8.05 -5.09 9.74
CA GLU A 104 -7.68 -3.86 9.04
C GLU A 104 -7.13 -4.15 7.64
N ARG A 105 -6.22 -5.13 7.54
CA ARG A 105 -5.70 -5.62 6.26
C ARG A 105 -6.81 -6.04 5.32
N ARG A 106 -7.72 -6.93 5.77
CA ARG A 106 -8.83 -7.39 4.91
C ARG A 106 -9.69 -6.24 4.40
N THR A 107 -9.89 -5.23 5.24
CA THR A 107 -10.65 -4.03 4.88
C THR A 107 -9.90 -3.21 3.83
N ARG A 108 -8.61 -2.91 4.06
CA ARG A 108 -7.76 -2.20 3.09
C ARG A 108 -7.66 -2.93 1.76
N LEU A 109 -7.47 -4.25 1.77
CA LEU A 109 -7.46 -5.08 0.56
C LEU A 109 -8.75 -4.93 -0.25
N ALA A 110 -9.92 -5.02 0.41
CA ALA A 110 -11.20 -4.86 -0.28
C ALA A 110 -11.35 -3.46 -0.89
N LEU A 111 -10.96 -2.41 -0.15
CA LEU A 111 -10.99 -1.03 -0.62
C LEU A 111 -10.01 -0.79 -1.77
N ASN A 112 -8.81 -1.36 -1.70
CA ASN A 112 -7.78 -1.28 -2.72
C ASN A 112 -8.20 -2.00 -4.01
N ILE A 113 -8.83 -3.18 -3.90
CA ILE A 113 -9.45 -3.87 -5.04
C ILE A 113 -10.57 -3.02 -5.64
N GLY A 114 -11.41 -2.41 -4.80
CA GLY A 114 -12.47 -1.51 -5.23
C GLY A 114 -11.94 -0.32 -6.02
N LEU A 115 -10.89 0.34 -5.51
CA LEU A 115 -10.19 1.44 -6.18
C LEU A 115 -9.57 0.97 -7.50
N ALA A 116 -8.84 -0.14 -7.45
CA ALA A 116 -8.20 -0.78 -8.59
C ALA A 116 -9.18 -1.18 -9.69
N THR A 117 -10.45 -1.41 -9.37
CA THR A 117 -11.48 -1.82 -10.34
C THR A 117 -12.27 -0.63 -10.87
N ARG A 118 -12.58 0.36 -10.01
CA ARG A 118 -13.49 1.46 -10.35
C ARG A 118 -12.79 2.77 -10.69
N GLY A 119 -11.52 2.92 -10.33
CA GLY A 119 -10.76 4.16 -10.50
C GLY A 119 -11.11 5.25 -9.49
N ASP A 120 -12.03 4.99 -8.55
CA ASP A 120 -12.44 5.92 -7.51
C ASP A 120 -12.55 5.24 -6.13
N LEU A 121 -12.32 6.03 -5.08
CA LEU A 121 -12.76 5.70 -3.74
C LEU A 121 -14.25 6.08 -3.66
N LYS A 122 -15.16 5.26 -4.18
CA LYS A 122 -16.59 5.55 -3.93
C LYS A 122 -16.84 5.57 -2.42
N ASP A 123 -17.22 6.74 -1.94
CA ASP A 123 -17.81 6.93 -0.61
C ASP A 123 -19.06 6.05 -0.54
N GLU A 124 -19.03 5.00 0.29
CA GLU A 124 -20.25 4.27 0.66
C GLU A 124 -21.13 5.10 1.64
N ARG A 125 -20.88 6.42 1.76
CA ARG A 125 -21.61 7.37 2.61
C ARG A 125 -22.68 8.19 1.89
N GLU A 126 -23.09 7.78 0.69
CA GLU A 126 -24.31 8.29 0.05
C GLU A 126 -25.34 7.16 -0.11
N ASN A 127 -26.02 6.82 0.99
CA ASN A 127 -27.39 6.29 1.00
C ASN A 127 -28.01 6.47 2.39
#